data_AF-A0A2E7PHK1-F1
#
_entry.id   AF-A0A2E7PHK1-F1
#
_cell.length_a   1.000
_cell.length_b   1.000
_cell.length_c   1.000
_cell.angle_alpha   90.00
_cell.angle_beta   90.00
_cell.angle_gamma   90.00
#
_symmetry.space_group_name_H-M   'P 1'
#
loop_
_entity.id
_entity.type
_entity.pdbx_description
1 polymer ?
#
loop_
_entity_poly.entity_id
_entity_poly.type
_entity_poly.pdbx_seq_one_letter_code
_entity_poly.pdbx_strand_id
1 'polypeptide(L)' 'MAAHRDQLVGYRRVLFIGNPDAPVTFVEFFDYQCPFCKPMAYDLTKITAEDPDVKIVFKE' A
#
# COMPACT_ATOMS: atom_id res chain seq x y z
N MET A 1 17.38 -9.51 -3.07
CA MET A 1 15.93 -9.45 -3.40
C MET A 1 15.18 -9.96 -2.18
N ALA A 2 14.14 -9.26 -1.71
CA ALA A 2 13.45 -9.62 -0.47
C ALA A 2 12.86 -11.05 -0.57
N ALA A 3 13.12 -11.89 0.44
CA ALA A 3 12.79 -13.31 0.43
C ALA A 3 11.29 -13.63 0.26
N HIS A 4 10.40 -12.64 0.43
CA HIS A 4 8.95 -12.81 0.45
C HIS A 4 8.22 -11.82 -0.47
N ARG A 5 8.89 -11.24 -1.47
CA ARG A 5 8.31 -10.19 -2.33
C ARG A 5 6.94 -10.59 -2.90
N ASP A 6 6.83 -11.78 -3.48
CA ASP A 6 5.60 -12.22 -4.14
C ASP A 6 4.43 -12.41 -3.16
N GLN A 7 4.72 -12.74 -1.90
CA GLN A 7 3.69 -12.85 -0.85
C GLN A 7 3.18 -11.47 -0.42
N LEU A 8 4.03 -10.44 -0.52
CA LEU A 8 3.70 -9.07 -0.16
C LEU A 8 2.90 -8.35 -1.26
N VAL A 9 3.24 -8.55 -2.54
CA VAL A 9 2.60 -7.82 -3.66
C VAL A 9 1.69 -8.66 -4.57
N GLY A 10 1.80 -10.00 -4.56
CA GLY A 10 1.23 -10.86 -5.60
C GLY A 10 -0.06 -11.61 -5.29
N TYR A 11 -0.77 -11.28 -4.20
CA TYR A 11 -2.00 -12.03 -3.85
C TYR A 11 -3.18 -11.68 -4.77
N ARG A 12 -3.98 -12.67 -5.17
CA ARG A 12 -5.07 -12.58 -6.19
C ARG A 12 -6.18 -11.54 -5.92
N ARG A 13 -6.18 -10.92 -4.73
CA ARG A 13 -7.08 -9.83 -4.31
C ARG A 13 -6.28 -8.89 -3.40
N VAL A 14 -5.41 -8.08 -3.98
CA VAL A 14 -4.78 -6.97 -3.27
C VAL A 14 -5.60 -5.71 -3.47
N LEU A 15 -5.97 -5.08 -2.37
CA LEU A 15 -6.48 -3.72 -2.37
C LEU A 15 -5.28 -2.78 -2.48
N PHE A 16 -5.26 -1.93 -3.49
CA PHE A 16 -4.20 -0.94 -3.67
C PHE A 16 -4.76 0.41 -4.10
N ILE A 17 -3.97 1.46 -3.85
CA ILE A 17 -4.19 2.82 -4.34
C ILE A 17 -2.95 3.30 -5.11
N GLY A 18 -3.17 4.20 -6.06
CA GLY A 18 -2.14 4.73 -6.95
C GLY A 18 -2.05 3.99 -8.30
N ASN A 19 -0.92 4.19 -8.99
CA ASN A 19 -0.69 3.62 -10.31
C ASN A 19 -0.37 2.11 -10.24
N PRO A 20 -1.10 1.23 -10.94
CA PRO A 20 -0.83 -0.22 -10.92
C PRO A 20 0.59 -0.58 -11.37
N ASP A 21 1.16 0.22 -12.27
CA ASP A 21 2.49 0.01 -12.87
C ASP A 21 3.58 0.82 -12.17
N ALA A 22 3.27 1.45 -11.03
CA ALA A 22 4.24 2.19 -10.23
C ALA A 22 5.49 1.35 -9.91
N PRO A 23 6.70 1.90 -10.14
CA PRO A 23 7.96 1.20 -9.88
C PRO A 23 8.21 1.00 -8.38
N VAL A 24 7.67 1.87 -7.52
CA VAL A 24 7.80 1.78 -6.07
C VAL A 24 6.50 1.25 -5.47
N THR A 25 6.60 0.21 -4.63
CA THR A 25 5.46 -0.38 -3.93
C THR A 25 5.65 -0.31 -2.42
N PHE A 26 4.75 0.37 -1.74
CA PHE A 26 4.60 0.31 -0.29
C PHE A 26 3.58 -0.76 0.07
N VAL A 27 3.82 -1.45 1.18
CA VAL A 27 2.88 -2.41 1.74
C VAL A 27 2.54 -1.95 3.14
N GLU A 28 1.30 -1.51 3.33
CA GLU A 28 0.79 -1.12 4.64
C GLU A 28 0.06 -2.29 5.28
N PHE A 29 0.54 -2.70 6.45
CA PHE A 29 -0.17 -3.60 7.34
C PHE A 29 -1.00 -2.75 8.30
N PHE A 30 -2.32 -2.83 8.20
CA PHE A 30 -3.24 -2.00 8.95
C PHE A 30 -4.27 -2.86 9.69
N ASP A 31 -4.76 -2.34 10.81
CA ASP A 31 -5.85 -2.94 11.59
C ASP A 31 -6.95 -1.89 11.77
N TYR A 32 -8.21 -2.28 11.64
CA TYR A 32 -9.35 -1.39 11.87
C TYR A 32 -9.47 -0.91 13.32
N GLN A 33 -8.94 -1.67 14.28
CA GLN A 33 -8.90 -1.33 15.70
C GLN A 33 -7.72 -0.41 16.04
N CYS A 34 -6.76 -0.23 15.12
CA CYS A 34 -5.62 0.63 15.32
C CYS A 34 -6.02 2.12 15.20
N PRO A 35 -5.90 2.93 16.27
CA PRO A 35 -6.35 4.32 16.26
C PRO A 35 -5.52 5.23 15.34
N PHE A 36 -4.29 4.82 15.00
CA PHE A 36 -3.39 5.56 14.11
C PHE A 36 -3.57 5.20 12.63
N CYS A 37 -4.05 3.99 12.34
CA CYS A 37 -4.08 3.47 10.98
C CYS A 37 -5.13 4.22 10.14
N LYS A 38 -6.27 4.58 10.74
CA LYS A 38 -7.31 5.38 10.07
C LYS A 38 -6.82 6.77 9.62
N PRO A 39 -6.19 7.61 10.46
CA PRO A 39 -5.68 8.89 10.00
C PRO A 39 -4.53 8.73 8.99
N MET A 40 -3.64 7.74 9.15
CA MET A 40 -2.56 7.49 8.20
C MET A 40 -3.05 7.17 6.78
N ALA A 41 -4.18 6.47 6.65
CA ALA A 41 -4.76 6.17 5.33
C ALA A 41 -5.02 7.44 4.48
N TYR A 42 -5.35 8.58 5.11
CA TYR A 42 -5.51 9.85 4.39
C TYR A 42 -4.18 10.38 3.86
N ASP A 43 -3.10 10.27 4.63
CA ASP A 43 -1.78 10.74 4.20
C ASP A 43 -1.18 9.85 3.11
N LEU A 44 -1.39 8.53 3.21
CA LEU A 44 -1.02 7.59 2.14
C LEU A 44 -1.76 7.90 0.83
N THR A 45 -3.04 8.28 0.93
CA THR A 45 -3.82 8.71 -0.25
C THR A 45 -3.23 9.97 -0.89
N LYS A 46 -2.82 10.97 -0.09
CA LYS A 46 -2.16 12.18 -0.60
C LYS A 46 -0.85 11.84 -1.31
N ILE A 47 -0.03 10.97 -0.72
CA ILE A 47 1.25 10.55 -1.33
C ILE A 47 1.01 9.97 -2.72
N THR A 48 0.03 9.06 -2.88
CA THR A 48 -0.26 8.49 -4.22
C THR A 48 -0.88 9.49 -5.21
N ALA A 49 -1.40 10.61 -4.73
CA ALA A 49 -1.91 11.69 -5.57
C ALA A 49 -0.78 12.66 -6.00
N GLU A 50 0.22 12.86 -5.15
CA GLU A 50 1.38 13.73 -5.40
C GLU A 50 2.47 13.02 -6.20
N ASP A 51 2.66 11.71 -6.00
CA ASP A 51 3.68 10.90 -6.65
C ASP A 51 3.07 9.70 -7.41
N PRO A 52 2.98 9.76 -8.76
CA PRO A 52 2.43 8.69 -9.58
C PRO A 52 3.36 7.46 -9.70
N ASP A 53 4.60 7.55 -9.24
CA ASP A 53 5.55 6.43 -9.22
C ASP A 53 5.42 5.55 -7.97
N VAL A 54 4.48 5.89 -7.07
CA VAL A 54 4.19 5.17 -5.85
C VAL A 54 2.83 4.47 -5.93
N LYS A 55 2.83 3.18 -5.58
CA LYS A 55 1.60 2.45 -5.24
C LYS A 55 1.65 1.90 -3.83
N ILE A 56 0.49 1.84 -3.20
CA ILE A 56 0.35 1.37 -1.83
C ILE A 56 -0.61 0.18 -1.84
N VAL A 57 -0.12 -0.95 -1.36
CA VAL A 57 -0.87 -2.20 -1.19
C VAL A 57 -1.25 -2.34 0.27
N PHE A 58 -2.54 -2.53 0.54
CA PHE A 58 -3.06 -2.69 1.89
C PHE A 58 -3.19 -4.17 2.26
N LYS A 59 -2.79 -4.50 3.48
CA LYS A 59 -2.94 -5.82 4.10
C LYS A 59 -3.45 -5.67 5.53
N GLU A 60 -4.42 -6.50 5.88
CA GLU A 60 -4.86 -6.74 7.26
C GLU A 60 -4.10 -7.92 7.89
#